data_AF-A0A4D4LJL9-F1
#
_entry.id   AF-A0A4D4LJL9-F1
#
_cell.length_a   1.000
_cell.length_b   1.000
_cell.length_c   1.000
_cell.angle_alpha   90.00
_cell.angle_beta   90.00
_cell.angle_gamma   90.00
#
_symmetry.space_group_name_H-M   'P 1'
#
loop_
_entity.id
_entity.type
_entity.pdbx_description
1 polymer ?
#
loop_
_entity_poly.entity_id
_entity_poly.type
_entity_poly.pdbx_seq_one_letter_code
_entity_poly.pdbx_strand_id
1 'polypeptide(L)'
;MLQRVLIAIALAAEPRLLVADEPTSALDVTVQAGVLDLLMELQERTGIGILMITHDLGVARLVSDRIHVMRGGRFVESGPVEQIVDHPRERYTRDLLAAVPTLGPWDETPAAAVTEEAL
;
A
#
# COMPACT_ATOMS: atom_id res chain seq x y z
N MET A 1 2.44 -17.49 5.43
CA MET A 1 3.01 -17.96 6.73
C MET A 1 4.41 -17.42 7.00
N LEU A 2 5.35 -17.45 6.05
CA LEU A 2 6.73 -16.98 6.27
C LEU A 2 6.82 -15.50 6.71
N GLN A 3 6.00 -14.61 6.13
CA GLN A 3 6.02 -13.18 6.46
C GLN A 3 5.80 -12.89 7.96
N ARG A 4 4.83 -13.55 8.59
CA ARG A 4 4.53 -13.39 10.01
C ARG A 4 5.66 -13.89 10.91
N VAL A 5 6.39 -14.93 10.48
CA VAL A 5 7.57 -15.43 11.19
C VAL A 5 8.70 -14.39 11.13
N LEU A 6 8.94 -13.79 9.96
CA LEU A 6 9.95 -12.73 9.82
C LEU A 6 9.62 -11.49 10.66
N ILE A 7 8.35 -11.08 10.68
CA ILE A 7 7.88 -9.99 11.56
C ILE A 7 8.15 -10.33 13.03
N ALA A 8 7.83 -11.55 13.46
CA ALA A 8 8.10 -11.98 14.84
C ALA A 8 9.60 -11.96 15.18
N ILE A 9 10.45 -12.42 14.26
CA ILE A 9 11.92 -12.37 14.42
C ILE A 9 12.40 -10.92 14.54
N ALA A 10 11.90 -10.02 13.70
CA ALA A 10 12.27 -8.61 13.73
C ALA A 10 11.87 -7.94 15.06
N LEU A 11 10.74 -8.35 15.65
CA LEU A 11 10.22 -7.79 16.90
C LEU A 11 10.79 -8.44 18.16
N ALA A 12 11.46 -9.59 18.06
CA ALA A 12 11.97 -10.34 19.21
C ALA A 12 12.95 -9.54 20.08
N ALA A 13 13.60 -8.53 19.51
CA ALA A 13 14.53 -7.64 20.21
C ALA A 13 13.88 -6.36 20.75
N GLU A 14 12.55 -6.26 20.75
CA GLU A 14 11.79 -5.06 21.16
C GLU A 14 12.35 -3.75 20.54
N PRO A 15 12.50 -3.68 19.20
CA PRO A 15 13.11 -2.53 18.58
C PRO A 15 12.21 -1.28 18.71
N ARG A 16 12.84 -0.11 18.69
CA ARG A 16 12.11 1.17 18.62
C ARG A 16 11.69 1.56 17.19
N LEU A 17 12.23 0.89 16.19
CA LEU A 17 11.98 1.13 14.77
C LEU A 17 11.97 -0.19 14.00
N LEU A 18 10.91 -0.42 13.23
CA LEU A 18 10.81 -1.50 12.25
C LEU A 18 10.95 -0.91 10.84
N VAL A 19 11.87 -1.46 10.04
CA VAL A 19 11.98 -1.15 8.61
C VAL A 19 11.30 -2.27 7.84
N ALA A 20 10.19 -1.97 7.19
CA ALA A 20 9.40 -2.91 6.41
C ALA A 20 9.64 -2.65 4.91
N ASP A 21 10.59 -3.38 4.33
CA ASP A 21 10.97 -3.25 2.92
C ASP A 21 10.10 -4.15 2.03
N GLU A 22 9.17 -3.55 1.29
CA GLU A 22 8.20 -4.22 0.43
C GLU A 22 7.53 -5.44 1.12
N PRO A 23 6.98 -5.28 2.35
CA PRO A 23 6.61 -6.39 3.23
C PRO A 23 5.41 -7.19 2.76
N THR A 24 4.73 -6.73 1.70
CA THR A 24 3.55 -7.38 1.13
C THR A 24 3.76 -7.76 -0.33
N SER A 25 4.97 -7.55 -0.87
CA SER A 25 5.30 -7.99 -2.22
C SER A 25 5.14 -9.53 -2.31
N ALA A 26 4.48 -9.98 -3.38
CA ALA A 26 4.10 -11.38 -3.62
C ALA A 26 2.99 -11.98 -2.74
N LEU A 27 2.26 -11.17 -1.96
CA LEU A 27 1.06 -11.62 -1.25
C LEU A 27 -0.20 -11.34 -2.09
N ASP A 28 -1.21 -12.20 -1.98
CA ASP A 28 -2.55 -11.86 -2.46
C ASP A 28 -3.18 -10.74 -1.61
N VAL A 29 -4.18 -10.06 -2.15
CA VAL A 29 -4.80 -8.87 -1.54
C VAL A 29 -5.35 -9.16 -0.13
N THR A 30 -5.92 -10.35 0.09
CA THR A 30 -6.49 -10.73 1.39
C THR A 30 -5.39 -10.93 2.43
N VAL A 31 -4.31 -11.63 2.07
CA VAL A 31 -3.17 -11.85 2.98
C VAL A 31 -2.40 -10.56 3.22
N GLN A 32 -2.26 -9.71 2.21
CA GLN A 32 -1.68 -8.37 2.35
C GLN A 32 -2.40 -7.57 3.42
N ALA A 33 -3.74 -7.47 3.34
CA ALA A 33 -4.53 -6.74 4.34
C ALA A 33 -4.26 -7.26 5.75
N GLY A 34 -4.31 -8.58 5.96
CA GLY A 34 -4.02 -9.17 7.27
C GLY A 34 -2.59 -8.97 7.78
N VAL A 35 -1.60 -8.75 6.89
CA VAL A 35 -0.23 -8.39 7.29
C VAL A 35 -0.14 -6.91 7.67
N LEU A 36 -0.79 -6.02 6.93
CA LEU A 36 -0.82 -4.58 7.24
C LEU A 36 -1.55 -4.33 8.57
N ASP A 37 -2.71 -4.96 8.77
CA ASP A 37 -3.48 -4.87 10.02
C ASP A 37 -2.63 -5.32 11.22
N LEU A 38 -1.87 -6.41 11.06
CA LEU A 38 -0.96 -6.90 12.10
C LEU A 38 0.12 -5.86 12.43
N LEU A 39 0.71 -5.21 11.41
CA LEU A 39 1.74 -4.19 11.64
C LEU A 39 1.17 -2.96 12.36
N MET A 40 -0.04 -2.53 12.01
CA MET A 40 -0.73 -1.42 12.67
C MET A 40 -1.08 -1.76 14.13
N GLU A 41 -1.61 -2.95 14.39
CA GLU A 41 -1.90 -3.41 15.76
C GLU A 41 -0.63 -3.44 16.62
N LEU A 42 0.49 -3.88 16.05
CA LEU A 42 1.78 -3.91 16.74
C LEU A 42 2.32 -2.50 17.01
N GLN A 43 2.18 -1.58 16.06
CA GLN A 43 2.51 -0.16 16.23
C GLN A 43 1.76 0.43 17.43
N GLU A 44 0.44 0.28 17.45
CA GLU A 44 -0.43 0.80 18.50
C GLU A 44 -0.08 0.22 19.88
N ARG A 45 0.16 -1.10 19.94
CA ARG A 45 0.42 -1.80 21.21
C ARG A 45 1.81 -1.55 21.79
N THR A 46 2.82 -1.37 20.94
CA THR A 46 4.23 -1.31 21.38
C THR A 46 4.83 0.08 21.28
N GLY A 47 4.19 1.02 20.56
CA GLY A 47 4.73 2.34 20.27
C GLY A 47 5.94 2.31 19.33
N ILE A 48 6.16 1.20 18.61
CA ILE A 48 7.25 1.09 17.64
C ILE A 48 7.05 2.04 16.47
N GLY A 49 8.12 2.71 16.02
CA GLY A 49 8.09 3.44 14.75
C GLY A 49 8.14 2.47 13.58
N ILE A 50 7.40 2.74 12.50
CA ILE A 50 7.44 1.92 11.29
C ILE A 50 7.88 2.78 10.11
N LEU A 51 8.96 2.37 9.44
CA LEU A 51 9.35 2.87 8.13
C LEU A 51 8.93 1.84 7.08
N MET A 52 7.89 2.16 6.32
CA MET A 52 7.45 1.32 5.22
C MET A 52 8.07 1.79 3.90
N ILE A 53 8.64 0.84 3.16
CA ILE A 53 9.11 1.05 1.78
C ILE A 53 8.17 0.26 0.89
N THR A 54 7.51 0.96 -0.03
CA THR A 54 6.64 0.33 -1.01
C THR A 54 6.55 1.15 -2.29
N HIS A 55 6.33 0.46 -3.40
CA HIS A 55 5.94 1.07 -4.67
C HIS A 55 4.44 1.30 -4.80
N ASP A 56 3.61 0.79 -3.88
CA ASP A 56 2.15 0.94 -3.92
C ASP A 56 1.71 2.13 -3.05
N LEU A 57 1.28 3.20 -3.72
CA LEU A 57 0.83 4.42 -3.06
C LEU A 57 -0.54 4.26 -2.39
N GLY A 58 -1.34 3.27 -2.80
CA GLY A 58 -2.59 2.89 -2.14
C GLY A 58 -2.33 2.23 -0.78
N VAL A 59 -1.32 1.35 -0.70
CA VAL A 59 -0.86 0.79 0.59
C VAL A 59 -0.29 1.90 1.46
N ALA A 60 0.60 2.73 0.92
CA ALA A 60 1.21 3.82 1.67
C ALA A 60 0.15 4.79 2.25
N ARG A 61 -0.91 5.08 1.49
CA ARG A 61 -2.05 5.90 1.94
C ARG A 61 -2.75 5.33 3.18
N LEU A 62 -2.89 4.00 3.26
CA LEU A 62 -3.65 3.35 4.32
C LEU A 62 -2.91 3.33 5.67
N VAL A 63 -1.59 3.19 5.62
CA VAL A 63 -0.79 2.81 6.80
C VAL A 63 0.21 3.85 7.26
N SER A 64 0.38 4.96 6.52
CA SER A 64 1.42 5.94 6.79
C SER A 64 0.85 7.28 7.26
N ASP A 65 1.43 7.86 8.31
CA ASP A 65 1.15 9.25 8.70
C ASP A 65 1.77 10.25 7.71
N ARG A 66 2.91 9.89 7.14
CA ARG A 66 3.74 10.73 6.25
C ARG A 66 4.27 9.91 5.09
N ILE A 67 4.36 10.53 3.92
CA ILE A 67 4.89 9.89 2.71
C ILE A 67 6.09 10.67 2.19
N HIS A 68 7.12 9.93 1.77
CA HIS A 68 8.29 10.43 1.07
C HIS A 68 8.38 9.74 -0.30
N VAL A 69 8.18 10.50 -1.38
CA VAL A 69 8.25 10.00 -2.75
C VAL A 69 9.68 10.13 -3.24
N MET A 70 10.26 9.03 -3.73
CA MET A 70 11.62 8.99 -4.26
C MET A 70 11.65 8.74 -5.76
N ARG A 71 12.58 9.41 -6.45
CA ARG A 71 12.92 9.14 -7.86
C ARG A 71 14.40 9.37 -8.09
N GLY A 72 15.08 8.42 -8.74
CA GLY A 72 16.51 8.55 -9.05
C GLY A 72 17.39 8.76 -7.80
N GLY A 73 17.05 8.10 -6.69
CA GLY A 73 17.80 8.20 -5.44
C GLY A 73 17.62 9.52 -4.68
N ARG A 74 16.62 10.34 -5.03
CA ARG A 74 16.32 11.60 -4.34
C ARG A 74 14.86 11.65 -3.91
N PHE A 75 14.60 12.26 -2.75
CA PHE A 75 13.25 12.65 -2.37
C PHE A 75 12.80 13.78 -3.29
N VAL A 76 11.71 13.52 -4.03
CA VAL A 76 11.11 14.49 -4.93
C VAL A 76 9.89 15.15 -4.31
N GLU A 77 9.18 14.45 -3.43
CA GLU A 77 8.06 15.02 -2.68
C GLU A 77 8.01 14.42 -1.27
N SER A 78 7.57 15.20 -0.28
CA SER A 78 7.54 14.76 1.13
C SER A 78 6.52 15.57 1.93
N GLY A 79 5.66 14.90 2.68
CA GLY A 79 4.59 15.57 3.41
C GLY A 79 3.69 14.61 4.20
N PRO A 80 2.69 15.16 4.92
CA PRO A 80 1.58 14.36 5.44
C PRO A 80 0.90 13.58 4.33
N VAL A 81 0.38 12.40 4.65
CA VAL A 81 -0.28 11.51 3.67
C VAL A 81 -1.35 12.22 2.85
N GLU A 82 -2.22 12.99 3.51
CA GLU A 82 -3.31 13.76 2.90
C GLU A 82 -2.78 14.76 1.85
N GLN A 83 -1.68 15.45 2.14
CA GLN A 83 -1.09 16.40 1.19
C GLN A 83 -0.53 15.68 -0.03
N ILE A 84 0.16 14.57 0.15
CA ILE A 84 0.80 13.83 -0.94
C ILE A 84 -0.23 13.14 -1.84
N VAL A 85 -1.29 12.60 -1.25
CA VAL A 85 -2.31 11.83 -1.97
C VAL A 85 -3.36 12.75 -2.61
N ASP A 86 -3.88 13.72 -1.87
CA ASP A 86 -5.01 14.53 -2.34
C ASP A 86 -4.53 15.79 -3.09
N HIS A 87 -3.36 16.31 -2.74
CA HIS A 87 -2.82 17.57 -3.28
C HIS A 87 -1.34 17.43 -3.76
N PRO A 88 -1.04 16.44 -4.63
CA PRO A 88 0.32 16.17 -5.08
C PRO A 88 0.92 17.33 -5.88
N ARG A 89 2.10 17.78 -5.49
CA ARG A 89 2.81 18.91 -6.11
C ARG A 89 3.67 18.45 -7.29
N GLU A 90 4.30 17.28 -7.18
CA GLU A 90 5.18 16.77 -8.23
C GLU A 90 4.41 16.03 -9.33
N ARG A 91 4.85 16.20 -10.57
CA ARG A 91 4.27 15.46 -11.71
C ARG A 91 4.44 13.96 -11.53
N TYR A 92 5.60 13.53 -11.03
CA TYR A 92 5.87 12.12 -10.81
C TYR A 92 4.92 11.50 -9.76
N THR A 93 4.62 12.21 -8.67
CA THR A 93 3.63 11.76 -7.68
C THR A 93 2.24 11.63 -8.29
N ARG A 94 1.83 12.58 -9.13
CA ARG A 94 0.57 12.48 -9.89
C ARG A 94 0.54 11.28 -10.83
N ASP A 95 1.63 11.04 -11.55
CA ASP A 95 1.75 9.90 -12.45
C ASP A 95 1.65 8.56 -11.68
N LEU A 96 2.25 8.48 -10.48
CA LEU A 96 2.13 7.31 -9.60
C LEU A 96 0.71 7.10 -9.09
N LEU A 97 0.04 8.16 -8.62
CA LEU A 97 -1.35 8.10 -8.17
C LEU A 97 -2.29 7.66 -9.29
N ALA A 98 -2.10 8.19 -10.50
CA ALA A 98 -2.91 7.87 -11.68
C ALA A 98 -2.71 6.42 -12.17
N ALA A 99 -1.62 5.76 -11.79
CA ALA A 99 -1.37 4.36 -12.11
C ALA A 99 -2.12 3.38 -11.20
N VAL A 100 -2.65 3.85 -10.06
CA VAL A 100 -3.43 3.01 -9.14
C VAL A 100 -4.81 2.75 -9.78
N PRO A 101 -5.23 1.49 -9.96
CA PRO A 101 -6.52 1.17 -10.56
C PRO A 101 -7.67 1.74 -9.72
N THR A 102 -8.50 2.57 -10.34
CA THR A 102 -9.81 2.92 -9.79
C THR A 102 -10.82 1.86 -10.23
N LEU A 103 -11.46 1.19 -9.27
CA LEU A 103 -12.68 0.43 -9.55
C LEU A 103 -13.75 1.45 -9.94
N GLY A 104 -14.07 1.52 -11.22
CA GLY A 104 -15.24 2.24 -11.70
C GLY A 104 -16.52 1.62 -11.12
N PRO A 105 -17.65 2.32 -11.21
CA PRO A 105 -18.93 1.72 -10.86
C PRO A 105 -19.08 0.39 -11.61
N TRP A 106 -19.48 -0.65 -10.88
CA TRP A 106 -19.85 -1.92 -11.49
C TRP A 106 -21.10 -1.65 -12.33
N ASP A 107 -20.93 -1.57 -13.65
CA ASP A 107 -22.08 -1.51 -14.54
C ASP A 107 -22.81 -2.85 -14.46
N GLU A 108 -23.96 -2.87 -13.78
CA GLU A 108 -24.89 -4.01 -13.73
C GLU A 108 -25.56 -4.29 -15.10
N THR A 109 -24.98 -3.84 -16.22
CA THR A 109 -25.53 -4.15 -17.54
C THR A 109 -25.35 -5.66 -17.74
N PRO A 110 -26.43 -6.45 -17.82
CA PRO A 110 -26.31 -7.88 -18.07
C PRO A 110 -25.55 -8.05 -19.37
N ALA A 111 -24.48 -8.86 -19.36
CA ALA A 111 -23.79 -9.27 -20.57
C ALA A 111 -24.87 -9.71 -21.57
N ALA A 112 -25.01 -8.95 -22.66
CA ALA A 112 -26.04 -9.19 -23.64
C ALA A 112 -26.02 -10.67 -24.00
N ALA A 113 -27.17 -11.33 -23.79
CA ALA A 113 -27.33 -12.73 -24.13
C ALA A 113 -26.80 -12.93 -25.54
N VAL A 114 -25.80 -13.80 -25.67
CA VAL A 114 -25.32 -14.26 -26.97
C VAL A 114 -26.52 -14.99 -27.58
N THR A 115 -27.30 -14.29 -28.39
CA THR A 115 -28.33 -14.92 -29.21
C THR A 115 -27.60 -15.72 -30.27
N GLU A 116 -27.49 -17.01 -30.00
CA GLU A 116 -27.19 -18.05 -30.96
C GLU A 116 -28.38 -18.12 -31.94
N GLU A 117 -28.33 -17.35 -33.03
CA GLU A 117 -29.17 -17.64 -34.19
C GLU A 117 -28.58 -17.10 -35.51
N ALA A 118 -28.40 -18.05 -36.43
CA ALA A 118 -28.28 -17.95 -37.89
C ALA A 118 -26.91 -17.61 -38.52
N LEU A 119 -26.10 -18.66 -38.76
CA LEU A 119 -26.02 -19.32 -40.09
C LEU A 119 -25.26 -20.66 -40.01
#